data_AF-A0A437LH74-F1
#
_entry.id   AF-A0A437LH74-F1
#
_cell.length_a   1.000
_cell.length_b   1.000
_cell.length_c   1.000
_cell.angle_alpha   90.00
_cell.angle_beta   90.00
_cell.angle_gamma   90.00
#
_symmetry.space_group_name_H-M   'P 1'
#
loop_
_entity.id
_entity.type
_entity.pdbx_description
1 polymer ?
#
loop_
_entity_poly.entity_id
_entity_poly.type
_entity_poly.pdbx_seq_one_letter_code
_entity_poly.pdbx_strand_id
1 'polypeptide(L)'
;MKSRLLARVEQELQAAEAAGQRLPSLILRAQRALLLIRQGELKTARDELTGLHQLAFASPHPELAAWLHLAEGLIGYLNDLGTQATEHFQKAQALARAGGAKAAEAQAYRYLANMAYYRHDLPALVRHAQAGLALPADTDLVAHAGIHLWVALAHLYAGDAAASRPWQLACRALATRAGDDATVASLVYNTAELRVAHVRQAELGEGGQAALPALLASVNSADNFERAVGIASLQVLNPLLRAKVLVVEGQFAEAVALYDANLQSAVEQGLQRLESSLLADLAWCHAQLGRADQARHMATVAEQALTPQVHHDDRGVTHGRLAQVHGLLGQAADAARHAAQAREAWAAFAALQAQWRAGLAASGLQPSA
;
A
#
# COMPACT_ATOMS: atom_id res chain seq x y z
N MET A 1 15.63 0.13 -16.39
CA MET A 1 16.74 1.07 -16.08
C MET A 1 17.15 0.81 -14.63
N LYS A 2 18.44 0.79 -14.25
CA LYS A 2 18.82 0.58 -12.83
C LYS A 2 18.42 1.80 -11.99
N SER A 3 17.89 1.57 -10.77
CA SER A 3 17.49 2.64 -9.85
C SER A 3 18.65 3.60 -9.53
N ARG A 4 18.38 4.91 -9.61
CA ARG A 4 19.39 5.95 -9.36
C ARG A 4 19.89 5.95 -7.91
N LEU A 5 18.98 5.80 -6.95
CA LEU A 5 19.32 5.68 -5.55
C LEU A 5 20.18 4.45 -5.25
N LEU A 6 19.83 3.29 -5.84
CA LEU A 6 20.63 2.07 -5.66
C LEU A 6 22.05 2.25 -6.21
N ALA A 7 22.19 2.83 -7.41
CA ALA A 7 23.51 3.10 -8.00
C ALA A 7 24.37 4.02 -7.13
N ARG A 8 23.76 5.03 -6.49
CA ARG A 8 24.47 5.90 -5.54
C ARG A 8 24.98 5.13 -4.31
N VAL A 9 24.12 4.32 -3.69
CA VAL A 9 24.51 3.49 -2.53
C VAL A 9 25.60 2.49 -2.91
N GLU A 10 25.55 1.91 -4.12
CA GLU A 10 26.62 1.04 -4.63
C GLU A 10 27.95 1.77 -4.79
N GLN A 11 27.93 3.01 -5.28
CA GLN A 11 29.14 3.84 -5.39
C GLN A 11 29.73 4.20 -4.02
N GLU A 12 28.87 4.60 -3.07
CA GLU A 12 29.27 4.89 -1.69
C GLU A 12 29.85 3.65 -0.99
N LEU A 13 29.25 2.48 -1.22
CA LEU A 13 29.73 1.20 -0.71
C LEU A 13 31.14 0.88 -1.24
N GLN A 14 31.34 0.99 -2.55
CA GLN A 14 32.65 0.77 -3.17
C GLN A 14 33.71 1.72 -2.60
N ALA A 15 33.37 2.99 -2.40
CA ALA A 15 34.28 3.97 -1.80
C ALA A 15 34.64 3.62 -0.34
N ALA A 16 33.66 3.22 0.47
CA ALA A 16 33.88 2.80 1.85
C ALA A 16 34.76 1.54 1.95
N GLU A 17 34.53 0.55 1.06
CA GLU A 17 35.34 -0.67 0.98
C GLU A 17 36.78 -0.37 0.56
N ALA A 18 36.98 0.47 -0.46
CA ALA A 18 38.30 0.90 -0.90
C ALA A 18 39.07 1.67 0.19
N ALA A 19 38.35 2.42 1.04
CA ALA A 19 38.91 3.12 2.18
C ALA A 19 39.11 2.24 3.43
N GLY A 20 38.76 0.94 3.38
CA GLY A 20 38.88 0.01 4.52
C GLY A 20 37.90 0.29 5.67
N GLN A 21 36.82 1.04 5.42
CA GLN A 21 35.86 1.46 6.43
C GLN A 21 34.82 0.38 6.73
N ARG A 22 35.19 -0.59 7.58
CA ARG A 22 34.38 -1.79 7.85
C ARG A 22 32.91 -1.50 8.23
N LEU A 23 32.67 -0.70 9.27
CA LEU A 23 31.31 -0.47 9.75
C LEU A 23 30.44 0.31 8.72
N PRO A 24 30.90 1.42 8.13
CA PRO A 24 30.19 2.08 7.03
C PRO A 24 29.83 1.15 5.87
N SER A 25 30.75 0.29 5.42
CA SER A 25 30.44 -0.70 4.37
C SER A 25 29.33 -1.67 4.78
N LEU A 26 29.30 -2.14 6.03
CA LEU A 26 28.23 -3.03 6.51
C LEU A 26 26.86 -2.32 6.54
N ILE A 27 26.83 -1.05 6.96
CA ILE A 27 25.62 -0.23 6.98
C ILE A 27 25.11 -0.02 5.55
N LEU A 28 25.99 0.36 4.62
CA LEU A 28 25.63 0.57 3.20
C LEU A 28 25.14 -0.71 2.54
N ARG A 29 25.69 -1.87 2.90
CA ARG A 29 25.17 -3.19 2.48
C ARG A 29 23.76 -3.47 2.99
N ALA A 30 23.47 -3.15 4.25
CA ALA A 30 22.12 -3.30 4.80
C ALA A 30 21.12 -2.35 4.11
N GLN A 31 21.53 -1.11 3.84
CA GLN A 31 20.74 -0.14 3.06
C GLN A 31 20.50 -0.62 1.64
N ARG A 32 21.52 -1.17 0.97
CA ARG A 32 21.40 -1.79 -0.35
C ARG A 32 20.38 -2.92 -0.35
N ALA A 33 20.44 -3.82 0.63
CA ALA A 33 19.47 -4.90 0.77
C ALA A 33 18.04 -4.36 0.92
N LEU A 34 17.82 -3.32 1.73
CA LEU A 34 16.52 -2.66 1.87
C LEU A 34 16.01 -2.11 0.52
N LEU A 35 16.89 -1.47 -0.28
CA LEU A 35 16.52 -0.95 -1.61
C LEU A 35 16.20 -2.06 -2.62
N LEU A 36 16.95 -3.16 -2.59
CA LEU A 36 16.70 -4.35 -3.41
C LEU A 36 15.33 -4.97 -3.09
N ILE A 37 14.98 -5.07 -1.81
CA ILE A 37 13.65 -5.54 -1.38
C ILE A 37 12.54 -4.67 -1.98
N ARG A 38 12.70 -3.35 -1.93
CA ARG A 38 11.73 -2.39 -2.51
C ARG A 38 11.60 -2.49 -4.04
N GLN A 39 12.58 -3.06 -4.72
CA GLN A 39 12.54 -3.29 -6.17
C GLN A 39 11.96 -4.68 -6.52
N GLY A 40 11.74 -5.55 -5.53
CA GLY A 40 11.32 -6.93 -5.75
C GLY A 40 12.47 -7.94 -5.88
N GLU A 41 13.72 -7.50 -5.70
CA GLU A 41 14.93 -8.34 -5.77
C GLU A 41 15.15 -9.14 -4.47
N LEU A 42 14.10 -9.84 -4.02
CA LEU A 42 14.03 -10.48 -2.70
C LEU A 42 15.12 -11.54 -2.51
N LYS A 43 15.45 -12.30 -3.56
CA LYS A 43 16.49 -13.34 -3.46
C LYS A 43 17.85 -12.71 -3.13
N THR A 44 18.28 -11.74 -3.94
CA THR A 44 19.56 -11.05 -3.77
C THR A 44 19.64 -10.37 -2.41
N ALA A 45 18.57 -9.73 -1.97
CA ALA A 45 18.52 -9.10 -0.66
C ALA A 45 18.64 -10.10 0.49
N ARG A 46 17.97 -11.26 0.42
CA ARG A 46 18.06 -12.32 1.45
C ARG A 46 19.47 -12.91 1.53
N ASP A 47 20.11 -13.14 0.39
CA ASP A 47 21.49 -13.63 0.33
C ASP A 47 22.44 -12.63 1.02
N GLU A 48 22.25 -11.33 0.78
CA GLU A 48 23.02 -10.27 1.44
C GLU A 48 22.77 -10.17 2.95
N LEU A 49 21.51 -10.17 3.37
CA LEU A 49 21.13 -10.11 4.78
C LEU A 49 21.69 -11.29 5.57
N THR A 50 21.64 -12.51 5.03
CA THR A 50 22.18 -13.71 5.69
C THR A 50 23.64 -13.52 6.10
N GLY A 51 24.47 -12.96 5.21
CA GLY A 51 25.87 -12.65 5.52
C GLY A 51 26.03 -11.54 6.56
N LEU A 52 25.19 -10.50 6.52
CA LEU A 52 25.23 -9.40 7.49
C LEU A 52 24.81 -9.84 8.89
N HIS A 53 23.84 -10.75 9.02
CA HIS A 53 23.42 -11.30 10.31
C HIS A 53 24.55 -12.04 11.02
N GLN A 54 25.31 -12.87 10.29
CA GLN A 54 26.47 -13.58 10.84
C GLN A 54 27.53 -12.60 11.36
N LEU A 55 27.77 -11.52 10.62
CA LEU A 55 28.73 -10.48 11.00
C LEU A 55 28.24 -9.65 12.20
N ALA A 56 26.96 -9.30 12.23
CA ALA A 56 26.35 -8.57 13.34
C ALA A 56 26.33 -9.39 14.64
N PHE A 57 26.17 -10.72 14.54
CA PHE A 57 26.28 -11.61 15.70
C PHE A 57 27.70 -11.60 16.28
N ALA A 58 28.73 -11.61 15.43
CA ALA A 58 30.13 -11.57 15.87
C ALA A 58 30.56 -10.20 16.41
N SER A 59 29.95 -9.11 15.92
CA SER A 59 30.26 -7.74 16.35
C SER A 59 28.99 -6.88 16.35
N PRO A 60 28.24 -6.85 17.47
CA PRO A 60 26.98 -6.13 17.55
C PRO A 60 27.17 -4.61 17.43
N HIS A 61 26.36 -3.97 16.59
CA HIS A 61 26.31 -2.52 16.47
C HIS A 61 24.84 -2.05 16.32
N PRO A 62 24.37 -1.10 17.15
CA PRO A 62 22.95 -0.72 17.18
C PRO A 62 22.43 -0.19 15.85
N GLU A 63 23.22 0.62 15.13
CA GLU A 63 22.82 1.12 13.81
C GLU A 63 22.69 0.01 12.76
N LEU A 64 23.62 -0.94 12.72
CA LEU A 64 23.55 -2.06 11.79
C LEU A 64 22.33 -2.92 12.10
N ALA A 65 22.10 -3.22 13.38
CA ALA A 65 20.94 -3.97 13.82
C ALA A 65 19.62 -3.25 13.48
N ALA A 66 19.58 -1.92 13.55
CA ALA A 66 18.42 -1.15 13.13
C ALA A 66 18.12 -1.33 11.63
N TRP A 67 19.14 -1.23 10.77
CA TRP A 67 18.97 -1.46 9.32
C TRP A 67 18.58 -2.90 8.97
N LEU A 68 19.11 -3.89 9.69
CA LEU A 68 18.71 -5.29 9.52
C LEU A 68 17.23 -5.49 9.84
N HIS A 69 16.76 -4.97 10.98
CA HIS A 69 15.34 -5.04 11.32
C HIS A 69 14.44 -4.26 10.35
N LEU A 70 14.89 -3.14 9.78
CA LEU A 70 14.15 -2.46 8.71
C LEU A 70 13.97 -3.38 7.48
N ALA A 71 15.04 -4.06 7.07
CA ALA A 71 15.00 -4.96 5.92
C ALA A 71 14.13 -6.20 6.18
N GLU A 72 14.25 -6.82 7.35
CA GLU A 72 13.40 -7.94 7.77
C GLU A 72 11.92 -7.54 7.83
N GLY A 73 11.62 -6.40 8.44
CA GLY A 73 10.25 -5.89 8.53
C GLY A 73 9.65 -5.66 7.14
N LEU A 74 10.45 -5.14 6.20
CA LEU A 74 9.99 -4.94 4.83
C LEU A 74 9.79 -6.26 4.08
N ILE A 75 10.64 -7.27 4.27
CA ILE A 75 10.43 -8.61 3.72
C ILE A 75 9.13 -9.21 4.26
N GLY A 76 8.90 -9.10 5.57
CA GLY A 76 7.65 -9.54 6.21
C GLY A 76 6.46 -8.87 5.54
N TYR A 77 6.47 -7.53 5.49
CA TYR A 77 5.41 -6.76 4.84
C TYR A 77 5.16 -7.18 3.39
N LEU A 78 6.18 -7.41 2.56
CA LEU A 78 5.96 -7.80 1.16
C LEU A 78 5.52 -9.26 0.97
N ASN A 79 5.75 -10.14 1.95
CA ASN A 79 5.38 -11.55 1.86
C ASN A 79 3.93 -11.82 2.29
N ASP A 80 3.45 -11.18 3.34
CA ASP A 80 2.13 -11.46 3.92
C ASP A 80 1.35 -10.20 4.32
N LEU A 81 1.86 -9.00 4.01
CA LEU A 81 1.32 -7.71 4.47
C LEU A 81 1.11 -7.67 6.00
N GLY A 82 1.89 -8.47 6.74
CA GLY A 82 1.52 -8.99 8.03
C GLY A 82 1.91 -8.15 9.24
N THR A 83 1.41 -8.61 10.39
CA THR A 83 1.54 -7.98 11.71
C THR A 83 2.97 -7.98 12.26
N GLN A 84 3.80 -8.96 11.88
CA GLN A 84 5.17 -9.09 12.38
C GLN A 84 6.09 -7.97 11.88
N ALA A 85 5.80 -7.38 10.71
CA ALA A 85 6.56 -6.26 10.16
C ALA A 85 6.61 -5.08 11.14
N THR A 86 5.50 -4.82 11.85
CA THR A 86 5.41 -3.74 12.83
C THR A 86 6.42 -3.91 13.96
N GLU A 87 6.58 -5.13 14.49
CA GLU A 87 7.53 -5.40 15.57
C GLU A 87 8.97 -5.17 15.12
N HIS A 88 9.32 -5.59 13.90
CA HIS A 88 10.63 -5.33 13.33
C HIS A 88 10.89 -3.81 13.18
N PHE A 89 9.92 -3.04 12.68
CA PHE A 89 10.08 -1.59 12.57
C PHE A 89 10.16 -0.89 13.94
N GLN A 90 9.45 -1.38 14.96
CA GLN A 90 9.58 -0.87 16.34
C GLN A 90 10.95 -1.16 16.93
N LYS A 91 11.48 -2.37 16.75
CA LYS A 91 12.84 -2.74 17.17
C LYS A 91 13.89 -1.88 16.45
N ALA A 92 13.73 -1.68 15.14
CA ALA A 92 14.60 -0.81 14.36
C ALA A 92 14.61 0.63 14.91
N GLN A 93 13.44 1.20 15.21
CA GLN A 93 13.33 2.53 15.81
C GLN A 93 14.07 2.61 17.15
N ALA A 94 13.86 1.63 18.04
CA ALA A 94 14.49 1.61 19.36
C ALA A 94 16.03 1.55 19.26
N LEU A 95 16.55 0.68 18.40
CA LEU A 95 17.99 0.53 18.17
C LEU A 95 18.60 1.76 17.48
N ALA A 96 17.91 2.33 16.48
CA ALA A 96 18.37 3.53 15.81
C ALA A 96 18.49 4.70 16.79
N ARG A 97 17.50 4.88 17.68
CA ARG A 97 17.55 5.89 18.75
C ARG A 97 18.70 5.62 19.73
N ALA A 98 18.86 4.38 20.18
CA ALA A 98 19.94 4.00 21.10
C ALA A 98 21.33 4.22 20.49
N GLY A 99 21.47 3.99 19.18
CA GLY A 99 22.72 4.20 18.43
C GLY A 99 22.92 5.60 17.87
N GLY A 100 21.98 6.53 18.05
CA GLY A 100 22.04 7.86 17.44
C GLY A 100 21.92 7.88 15.90
N ALA A 101 21.47 6.79 15.28
CA ALA A 101 21.40 6.61 13.84
C ALA A 101 20.15 7.27 13.24
N LYS A 102 20.22 8.57 12.97
CA LYS A 102 19.07 9.39 12.55
C LYS A 102 18.44 8.96 11.23
N ALA A 103 19.22 8.52 10.24
CA ALA A 103 18.68 8.01 8.97
C ALA A 103 17.85 6.72 9.18
N ALA A 104 18.37 5.77 9.96
CA ALA A 104 17.63 4.55 10.31
C ALA A 104 16.37 4.89 11.13
N GLU A 105 16.45 5.87 12.04
CA GLU A 105 15.31 6.34 12.83
C GLU A 105 14.20 6.91 11.91
N ALA A 106 14.58 7.73 10.93
CA ALA A 106 13.66 8.30 9.95
C ALA A 106 12.96 7.20 9.12
N GLN A 107 13.70 6.22 8.61
CA GLN A 107 13.12 5.09 7.89
C GLN A 107 12.16 4.26 8.76
N ALA A 108 12.50 4.07 10.05
CA ALA A 108 11.60 3.38 10.96
C ALA A 108 10.27 4.12 11.12
N TYR A 109 10.27 5.46 11.26
CA TYR A 109 9.02 6.23 11.29
C TYR A 109 8.22 6.13 10.01
N ARG A 110 8.88 6.16 8.84
CA ARG A 110 8.22 5.96 7.55
C ARG A 110 7.43 4.64 7.52
N TYR A 111 8.07 3.54 7.89
CA TYR A 111 7.41 2.23 7.86
C TYR A 111 6.39 2.03 8.98
N LEU A 112 6.58 2.65 10.15
CA LEU A 112 5.56 2.65 11.19
C LEU A 112 4.32 3.46 10.79
N ALA A 113 4.49 4.60 10.10
CA ALA A 113 3.37 5.35 9.51
C ALA A 113 2.64 4.53 8.44
N ASN A 114 3.39 3.80 7.61
CA ASN A 114 2.83 2.85 6.66
C ASN A 114 1.96 1.78 7.34
N MET A 115 2.49 1.13 8.39
CA MET A 115 1.76 0.09 9.12
C MET A 115 0.55 0.64 9.87
N ALA A 116 0.61 1.88 10.33
CA ALA A 116 -0.53 2.56 10.95
C ALA A 116 -1.64 2.85 9.92
N TYR A 117 -1.27 3.28 8.70
CA TYR A 117 -2.21 3.49 7.61
C TYR A 117 -3.03 2.21 7.31
N TYR A 118 -2.36 1.08 7.06
CA TYR A 118 -3.05 -0.16 6.70
C TYR A 118 -3.90 -0.76 7.82
N ARG A 119 -3.59 -0.46 9.09
CA ARG A 119 -4.39 -0.86 10.26
C ARG A 119 -5.53 0.11 10.58
N HIS A 120 -5.71 1.14 9.76
CA HIS A 120 -6.63 2.25 9.99
C HIS A 120 -6.43 2.98 11.34
N ASP A 121 -5.19 2.99 11.86
CA ASP A 121 -4.81 3.64 13.11
C ASP A 121 -4.29 5.06 12.84
N LEU A 122 -5.22 5.99 12.62
CA LEU A 122 -4.90 7.40 12.37
C LEU A 122 -4.06 8.03 13.50
N PRO A 123 -4.36 7.87 14.80
CA PRO A 123 -3.52 8.41 15.87
C PRO A 123 -2.06 7.94 15.79
N ALA A 124 -1.83 6.66 15.48
CA ALA A 124 -0.47 6.16 15.28
C ALA A 124 0.18 6.75 14.03
N LEU A 125 -0.54 6.85 12.91
CA LEU A 125 -0.02 7.44 11.68
C LEU A 125 0.45 8.87 11.94
N VAL A 126 -0.40 9.70 12.56
CA VAL A 126 -0.08 11.09 12.90
C VAL A 126 1.14 11.17 13.81
N ARG A 127 1.18 10.37 14.89
CA ARG A 127 2.31 10.35 15.82
C ARG A 127 3.63 9.98 15.13
N HIS A 128 3.63 8.97 14.27
CA HIS A 128 4.82 8.54 13.54
C HIS A 128 5.24 9.55 12.47
N ALA A 129 4.29 10.15 11.77
CA ALA A 129 4.56 11.22 10.81
C ALA A 129 5.17 12.46 11.48
N GLN A 130 4.60 12.92 12.60
CA GLN A 130 5.13 14.04 13.37
C GLN A 130 6.56 13.77 13.86
N ALA A 131 6.79 12.59 14.45
CA ALA A 131 8.11 12.23 14.96
C ALA A 131 9.17 12.10 13.85
N GLY A 132 8.80 11.58 12.68
CA GLY A 132 9.69 11.49 11.54
C GLY A 132 9.97 12.86 10.89
N LEU A 133 8.95 13.70 10.71
CA LEU A 133 9.10 15.05 10.14
C LEU A 133 9.79 16.04 11.09
N ALA A 134 9.86 15.74 12.38
CA ALA A 134 10.66 16.51 13.33
C ALA A 134 12.17 16.29 13.17
N LEU A 135 12.59 15.24 12.45
CA LEU A 135 14.00 15.07 12.08
C LEU A 135 14.38 16.06 10.94
N PRO A 136 15.64 16.53 10.88
CA PRO A 136 16.09 17.39 9.78
C PRO A 136 15.88 16.71 8.42
N ALA A 137 15.30 17.42 7.45
CA ALA A 137 14.90 16.82 6.16
C ALA A 137 16.08 16.24 5.36
N ASP A 138 17.29 16.77 5.54
CA ASP A 138 18.53 16.27 4.93
C ASP A 138 19.07 14.99 5.59
N THR A 139 18.50 14.56 6.72
CA THR A 139 18.82 13.29 7.39
C THR A 139 18.58 12.10 6.47
N ASP A 140 17.39 12.05 5.86
CA ASP A 140 17.01 10.98 4.92
C ASP A 140 15.80 11.44 4.07
N LEU A 141 16.08 11.93 2.87
CA LEU A 141 15.06 12.38 1.92
C LEU A 141 14.08 11.27 1.51
N VAL A 142 14.52 10.00 1.51
CA VAL A 142 13.70 8.84 1.14
C VAL A 142 12.67 8.55 2.23
N ALA A 143 13.09 8.64 3.49
CA ALA A 143 12.20 8.52 4.65
C ALA A 143 11.15 9.64 4.64
N HIS A 144 11.58 10.90 4.45
CA HIS A 144 10.68 12.05 4.41
C HIS A 144 9.68 11.94 3.25
N ALA A 145 10.12 11.55 2.05
CA ALA A 145 9.22 11.31 0.92
C ALA A 145 8.16 10.24 1.26
N GLY A 146 8.60 9.13 1.88
CA GLY A 146 7.70 8.07 2.30
C GLY A 146 6.68 8.51 3.36
N ILE A 147 7.06 9.38 4.31
CA ILE A 147 6.09 9.93 5.28
C ILE A 147 5.06 10.82 4.57
N HIS A 148 5.50 11.67 3.64
CA HIS A 148 4.60 12.50 2.84
C HIS A 148 3.62 11.66 2.01
N LEU A 149 4.06 10.54 1.47
CA LEU A 149 3.18 9.57 0.80
C LEU A 149 2.04 9.13 1.72
N TRP A 150 2.33 8.64 2.92
CA TRP A 150 1.28 8.10 3.80
C TRP A 150 0.32 9.17 4.32
N VAL A 151 0.81 10.39 4.57
CA VAL A 151 -0.08 11.52 4.93
C VAL A 151 -0.94 11.92 3.74
N ALA A 152 -0.39 11.95 2.52
CA ALA A 152 -1.17 12.20 1.30
C ALA A 152 -2.29 11.16 1.12
N LEU A 153 -1.97 9.87 1.29
CA LEU A 153 -2.95 8.79 1.17
C LEU A 153 -4.00 8.87 2.29
N ALA A 154 -3.63 9.24 3.51
CA ALA A 154 -4.59 9.45 4.59
C ALA A 154 -5.61 10.55 4.26
N HIS A 155 -5.17 11.68 3.68
CA HIS A 155 -6.09 12.72 3.21
C HIS A 155 -6.99 12.23 2.07
N LEU A 156 -6.45 11.48 1.10
CA LEU A 156 -7.28 10.90 0.04
C LEU A 156 -8.31 9.91 0.59
N TYR A 157 -7.89 8.99 1.46
CA TYR A 157 -8.78 8.03 2.12
C TYR A 157 -9.91 8.73 2.88
N ALA A 158 -9.62 9.88 3.50
CA ALA A 158 -10.59 10.72 4.19
C ALA A 158 -11.51 11.52 3.25
N GLY A 159 -11.39 11.36 1.92
CA GLY A 159 -12.17 12.09 0.91
C GLY A 159 -11.74 13.55 0.70
N ASP A 160 -10.53 13.93 1.14
CA ASP A 160 -10.01 15.30 1.02
C ASP A 160 -8.87 15.38 -0.01
N ALA A 161 -9.26 15.32 -1.29
CA ALA A 161 -8.32 15.41 -2.41
C ALA A 161 -7.57 16.76 -2.45
N ALA A 162 -8.20 17.83 -1.97
CA ALA A 162 -7.59 19.16 -1.94
C ALA A 162 -6.44 19.20 -0.94
N ALA A 163 -6.65 18.72 0.29
CA ALA A 163 -5.61 18.64 1.31
C ALA A 163 -4.52 17.64 0.95
N SER A 164 -4.83 16.55 0.24
CA SER A 164 -3.83 15.56 -0.17
C SER A 164 -2.81 16.11 -1.19
N ARG A 165 -3.26 16.95 -2.13
CA ARG A 165 -2.44 17.42 -3.26
C ARG A 165 -1.06 17.99 -2.87
N PRO A 166 -0.93 18.93 -1.91
CA PRO A 166 0.39 19.46 -1.54
C PRO A 166 1.32 18.39 -0.94
N TRP A 167 0.78 17.40 -0.21
CA TRP A 167 1.58 16.27 0.28
C TRP A 167 2.10 15.37 -0.85
N GLN A 168 1.28 15.11 -1.87
CA GLN A 168 1.70 14.35 -3.05
C GLN A 168 2.82 15.07 -3.80
N LEU A 169 2.72 16.40 -3.95
CA LEU A 169 3.75 17.21 -4.60
C LEU A 169 5.07 17.18 -3.82
N ALA A 170 5.03 17.35 -2.51
CA ALA A 170 6.21 17.26 -1.64
C ALA A 170 6.85 15.86 -1.67
N CYS A 171 6.04 14.80 -1.57
CA CYS A 171 6.49 13.41 -1.73
C CYS A 171 7.25 13.23 -3.06
N ARG A 172 6.67 13.68 -4.17
CA ARG A 172 7.27 13.54 -5.49
C ARG A 172 8.57 14.32 -5.61
N ALA A 173 8.61 15.56 -5.09
CA ALA A 173 9.81 16.40 -5.12
C ALA A 173 10.96 15.76 -4.34
N LEU A 174 10.71 15.34 -3.10
CA LEU A 174 11.69 14.69 -2.24
C LEU A 174 12.20 13.37 -2.84
N ALA A 175 11.29 12.49 -3.29
CA ALA A 175 11.66 11.22 -3.92
C ALA A 175 12.50 11.44 -5.19
N THR A 176 12.14 12.44 -6.00
CA THR A 176 12.89 12.77 -7.22
C THR A 176 14.29 13.27 -6.90
N ARG A 177 14.43 14.17 -5.91
CA ARG A 177 15.72 14.65 -5.41
C ARG A 177 16.58 13.52 -4.85
N ALA A 178 15.96 12.55 -4.19
CA ALA A 178 16.64 11.38 -3.64
C ALA A 178 17.01 10.32 -4.71
N GLY A 179 16.46 10.42 -5.93
CA GLY A 179 16.56 9.35 -6.95
C GLY A 179 15.76 8.10 -6.60
N ASP A 180 14.75 8.22 -5.74
CA ASP A 180 13.93 7.13 -5.22
C ASP A 180 12.69 6.86 -6.08
N ASP A 181 12.93 6.29 -7.26
CA ASP A 181 11.89 6.00 -8.24
C ASP A 181 10.82 5.02 -7.70
N ALA A 182 11.18 4.18 -6.71
CA ALA A 182 10.25 3.26 -6.05
C ALA A 182 9.18 3.99 -5.23
N THR A 183 9.53 5.07 -4.50
CA THR A 183 8.50 5.87 -3.79
C THR A 183 7.60 6.62 -4.76
N VAL A 184 8.14 7.09 -5.89
CA VAL A 184 7.31 7.72 -6.94
C VAL A 184 6.33 6.70 -7.52
N ALA A 185 6.77 5.47 -7.79
CA ALA A 185 5.90 4.38 -8.25
C ALA A 185 4.79 4.09 -7.23
N SER A 186 5.15 3.92 -5.95
CA SER A 186 4.17 3.71 -4.88
C SER A 186 3.15 4.85 -4.78
N LEU A 187 3.58 6.12 -4.94
CA LEU A 187 2.66 7.26 -4.94
C LEU A 187 1.65 7.19 -6.09
N VAL A 188 2.11 6.89 -7.31
CA VAL A 188 1.25 6.81 -8.50
C VAL A 188 0.25 5.67 -8.36
N TYR A 189 0.72 4.48 -7.98
CA TYR A 189 -0.13 3.31 -7.78
C TYR A 189 -1.22 3.56 -6.71
N ASN A 190 -0.83 3.94 -5.50
CA ASN A 190 -1.78 4.10 -4.40
C ASN A 190 -2.77 5.24 -4.64
N THR A 191 -2.36 6.29 -5.35
CA THR A 191 -3.29 7.36 -5.77
C THR A 191 -4.31 6.85 -6.77
N ALA A 192 -3.91 6.02 -7.74
CA ALA A 192 -4.82 5.39 -8.68
C ALA A 192 -5.79 4.44 -7.97
N GLU A 193 -5.28 3.61 -7.04
CA GLU A 193 -6.07 2.68 -6.23
C GLU A 193 -7.17 3.41 -5.44
N LEU A 194 -6.83 4.46 -4.71
CA LEU A 194 -7.82 5.24 -3.97
C LEU A 194 -8.83 5.93 -4.88
N ARG A 195 -8.43 6.42 -6.05
CA ARG A 195 -9.39 7.00 -7.01
C ARG A 195 -10.41 5.97 -7.51
N VAL A 196 -9.96 4.74 -7.78
CA VAL A 196 -10.86 3.64 -8.14
C VAL A 196 -11.80 3.30 -6.98
N ALA A 197 -11.30 3.30 -5.74
CA ALA A 197 -12.12 3.09 -4.55
C ALA A 197 -13.22 4.15 -4.40
N HIS A 198 -12.90 5.44 -4.58
CA HIS A 198 -13.88 6.54 -4.53
C HIS A 198 -14.96 6.42 -5.61
N VAL A 199 -14.58 5.99 -6.81
CA VAL A 199 -15.54 5.77 -7.90
C VAL A 199 -16.48 4.61 -7.58
N ARG A 200 -15.96 3.50 -7.05
CA ARG A 200 -16.78 2.37 -6.58
C ARG A 200 -17.70 2.78 -5.44
N GLN A 201 -17.23 3.61 -4.51
CA GLN A 201 -18.05 4.18 -3.44
C GLN A 201 -19.20 5.03 -4.01
N ALA A 202 -18.93 5.92 -4.97
CA ALA A 202 -19.97 6.75 -5.58
C ALA A 202 -21.02 5.90 -6.32
N GLU A 203 -20.57 4.88 -7.06
CA GLU A 203 -21.42 3.95 -7.80
C GLU A 203 -22.33 3.11 -6.86
N LEU A 204 -21.76 2.54 -5.80
CA LEU A 204 -22.43 1.55 -4.95
C LEU A 204 -23.09 2.13 -3.70
N GLY A 205 -22.69 3.32 -3.27
CA GLY A 205 -23.15 3.96 -2.04
C GLY A 205 -24.16 5.08 -2.29
N GLU A 206 -23.77 6.10 -3.04
CA GLU A 206 -24.53 7.36 -3.14
C GLU A 206 -25.54 7.38 -4.31
N GLY A 207 -25.58 6.32 -5.13
CA GLY A 207 -26.45 6.26 -6.31
C GLY A 207 -26.10 7.32 -7.37
N GLY A 208 -24.92 7.93 -7.27
CA GLY A 208 -24.44 8.95 -8.19
C GLY A 208 -23.82 8.33 -9.44
N GLN A 209 -23.91 9.03 -10.58
CA GLN A 209 -23.04 8.75 -11.72
C GLN A 209 -21.61 9.10 -11.33
N ALA A 210 -20.76 8.10 -11.14
CA ALA A 210 -19.35 8.34 -10.93
C ALA A 210 -18.78 9.03 -12.18
N ALA A 211 -17.96 10.06 -11.98
CA ALA A 211 -17.17 10.61 -13.06
C ALA A 211 -16.04 9.61 -13.37
N LEU A 212 -16.18 8.88 -14.48
CA LEU A 212 -15.20 7.88 -14.94
C LEU A 212 -13.91 8.43 -15.59
N PRO A 213 -13.75 9.70 -16.01
CA PRO A 213 -12.76 9.96 -17.05
C PRO A 213 -11.32 9.75 -16.57
N ALA A 214 -10.61 8.90 -17.32
CA ALA A 214 -9.19 8.57 -17.21
C ALA A 214 -8.77 7.65 -16.06
N LEU A 215 -9.66 6.81 -15.49
CA LEU A 215 -9.26 5.77 -14.53
C LEU A 215 -8.33 4.73 -15.14
N LEU A 216 -8.70 4.12 -16.29
CA LEU A 216 -7.82 3.18 -16.99
C LEU A 216 -6.49 3.83 -17.38
N ALA A 217 -6.50 5.08 -17.83
CA ALA A 217 -5.27 5.80 -18.15
C ALA A 217 -4.37 5.99 -16.91
N SER A 218 -4.97 6.25 -15.73
CA SER A 218 -4.22 6.36 -14.47
C SER A 218 -3.62 5.02 -14.04
N VAL A 219 -4.38 3.93 -14.14
CA VAL A 219 -3.90 2.56 -13.82
C VAL A 219 -2.81 2.12 -14.80
N ASN A 220 -3.03 2.32 -16.10
CA ASN A 220 -2.04 2.02 -17.13
C ASN A 220 -0.77 2.87 -16.95
N SER A 221 -0.90 4.12 -16.49
CA SER A 221 0.25 4.96 -16.18
C SER A 221 1.07 4.42 -15.00
N ALA A 222 0.42 3.86 -13.98
CA ALA A 222 1.12 3.24 -12.85
C ALA A 222 1.93 2.02 -13.31
N ASP A 223 1.28 1.11 -14.04
CA ASP A 223 1.92 -0.11 -14.57
C ASP A 223 3.09 0.20 -15.53
N ASN A 224 2.87 1.14 -16.46
CA ASN A 224 3.91 1.57 -17.38
C ASN A 224 5.11 2.20 -16.64
N PHE A 225 4.84 2.98 -15.59
CA PHE A 225 5.90 3.61 -14.81
C PHE A 225 6.72 2.55 -14.04
N GLU A 226 6.07 1.63 -13.34
CA GLU A 226 6.72 0.54 -12.61
C GLU A 226 7.60 -0.31 -13.53
N ARG A 227 7.09 -0.68 -14.71
CA ARG A 227 7.87 -1.39 -15.74
C ARG A 227 9.08 -0.59 -16.21
N ALA A 228 8.93 0.72 -16.44
CA ALA A 228 10.02 1.57 -16.91
C ALA A 228 11.15 1.69 -15.86
N VAL A 229 10.79 1.80 -14.59
CA VAL A 229 11.74 1.92 -13.47
C VAL A 229 12.21 0.56 -12.91
N GLY A 230 11.67 -0.55 -13.40
CA GLY A 230 12.09 -1.90 -13.04
C GLY A 230 11.62 -2.34 -11.65
N ILE A 231 10.45 -1.88 -11.20
CA ILE A 231 9.85 -2.33 -9.93
C ILE A 231 9.07 -3.62 -10.18
N ALA A 232 9.40 -4.66 -9.41
CA ALA A 232 8.76 -5.96 -9.47
C ALA A 232 8.03 -6.36 -8.17
N SER A 233 8.08 -5.53 -7.13
CA SER A 233 7.34 -5.78 -5.90
C SER A 233 5.83 -5.67 -6.13
N LEU A 234 5.05 -6.62 -5.61
CA LEU A 234 3.58 -6.62 -5.61
C LEU A 234 2.92 -6.51 -7.01
N GLN A 235 3.57 -7.02 -8.06
CA GLN A 235 3.04 -6.98 -9.44
C GLN A 235 1.64 -7.58 -9.61
N VAL A 236 1.22 -8.50 -8.73
CA VAL A 236 -0.13 -9.09 -8.72
C VAL A 236 -1.25 -8.05 -8.51
N LEU A 237 -0.91 -6.89 -7.95
CA LEU A 237 -1.86 -5.83 -7.65
C LEU A 237 -2.35 -5.05 -8.87
N ASN A 238 -1.52 -4.86 -9.90
CA ASN A 238 -1.88 -4.08 -11.09
C ASN A 238 -3.01 -4.73 -11.91
N PRO A 239 -2.96 -6.04 -12.22
CA PRO A 239 -4.06 -6.72 -12.90
C PRO A 239 -5.38 -6.63 -12.15
N LEU A 240 -5.36 -6.77 -10.81
CA LEU A 240 -6.58 -6.67 -10.00
C LEU A 240 -7.13 -5.25 -9.96
N LEU A 241 -6.28 -4.23 -9.87
CA LEU A 241 -6.71 -2.84 -9.94
C LEU A 241 -7.33 -2.53 -11.31
N ARG A 242 -6.74 -3.04 -12.41
CA ARG A 242 -7.33 -2.93 -13.75
C ARG A 242 -8.69 -3.64 -13.83
N ALA A 243 -8.80 -4.86 -13.27
CA ALA A 243 -10.07 -5.59 -13.23
C ALA A 243 -11.17 -4.77 -12.55
N LYS A 244 -10.88 -4.13 -11.41
CA LYS A 244 -11.83 -3.23 -10.72
C LYS A 244 -12.31 -2.09 -11.62
N VAL A 245 -11.43 -1.49 -12.42
CA VAL A 245 -11.82 -0.43 -13.37
C VAL A 245 -12.70 -0.98 -14.49
N LEU A 246 -12.35 -2.14 -15.05
CA LEU A 246 -13.14 -2.80 -16.10
C LEU A 246 -14.55 -3.15 -15.62
N VAL A 247 -14.72 -3.53 -14.34
CA VAL A 247 -16.04 -3.76 -13.72
C VAL A 247 -16.87 -2.49 -13.75
N VAL A 248 -16.30 -1.35 -13.33
CA VAL A 248 -16.98 -0.04 -13.33
C VAL A 248 -17.31 0.42 -14.75
N GLU A 249 -16.45 0.14 -15.72
CA GLU A 249 -16.65 0.48 -17.14
C GLU A 249 -17.59 -0.48 -17.88
N GLY A 250 -18.08 -1.54 -17.22
CA GLY A 250 -18.96 -2.54 -17.82
C GLY A 250 -18.26 -3.54 -18.75
N GLN A 251 -16.93 -3.59 -18.75
CA GLN A 251 -16.11 -4.52 -19.54
C GLN A 251 -15.96 -5.87 -18.81
N PHE A 252 -17.09 -6.53 -18.53
CA PHE A 252 -17.17 -7.67 -17.63
C PHE A 252 -16.36 -8.90 -18.08
N ALA A 253 -16.33 -9.20 -19.39
CA ALA A 253 -15.61 -10.36 -19.90
C ALA A 253 -14.09 -10.23 -19.69
N GLU A 254 -13.54 -9.03 -19.90
CA GLU A 254 -12.13 -8.74 -19.67
C GLU A 254 -11.80 -8.74 -18.17
N ALA A 255 -12.70 -8.20 -17.34
CA ALA A 255 -12.55 -8.24 -15.88
C ALA A 255 -12.46 -9.69 -15.35
N VAL A 256 -13.35 -10.59 -15.82
CA VAL A 256 -13.32 -12.02 -15.45
C VAL A 256 -11.98 -12.65 -15.78
N ALA A 257 -11.46 -12.41 -16.99
CA ALA A 257 -10.17 -12.98 -17.41
C ALA A 257 -9.01 -12.54 -16.50
N LEU A 258 -9.03 -11.28 -16.02
CA LEU A 258 -8.04 -10.80 -15.07
C LEU A 258 -8.23 -11.39 -13.67
N TYR A 259 -9.46 -11.52 -13.19
CA TYR A 259 -9.73 -12.15 -11.89
C TYR A 259 -9.32 -13.62 -11.88
N ASP A 260 -9.73 -14.41 -12.88
CA ASP A 260 -9.41 -15.84 -12.98
C ASP A 260 -7.89 -16.09 -12.98
N ALA A 261 -7.12 -15.21 -13.63
CA ALA A 261 -5.67 -15.36 -13.74
C ALA A 261 -4.91 -14.92 -12.47
N ASN A 262 -5.46 -14.04 -11.64
CA ASN A 262 -4.68 -13.34 -10.61
C ASN A 262 -5.23 -13.46 -9.18
N LEU A 263 -6.53 -13.64 -8.99
CA LEU A 263 -7.19 -13.50 -7.68
C LEU A 263 -6.64 -14.50 -6.65
N GLN A 264 -6.56 -15.78 -7.02
CA GLN A 264 -6.07 -16.84 -6.11
C GLN A 264 -4.64 -16.57 -5.64
N SER A 265 -3.75 -16.25 -6.57
CA SER A 265 -2.35 -15.94 -6.28
C SER A 265 -2.22 -14.71 -5.37
N ALA A 266 -3.11 -13.73 -5.52
CA ALA A 266 -3.11 -12.53 -4.70
C ALA A 266 -3.59 -12.78 -3.27
N VAL A 267 -4.61 -13.64 -3.10
CA VAL A 267 -5.09 -14.09 -1.79
C VAL A 267 -3.99 -14.86 -1.05
N GLU A 268 -3.28 -15.76 -1.74
CA GLU A 268 -2.14 -16.50 -1.19
C GLU A 268 -0.97 -15.58 -0.77
N GLN A 269 -0.85 -14.41 -1.39
CA GLN A 269 0.16 -13.38 -1.09
C GLN A 269 -0.29 -12.37 -0.01
N GLY A 270 -1.32 -12.66 0.78
CA GLY A 270 -1.70 -11.84 1.93
C GLY A 270 -2.79 -10.81 1.68
N LEU A 271 -3.50 -10.86 0.54
CA LEU A 271 -4.62 -9.95 0.24
C LEU A 271 -5.99 -10.48 0.68
N GLN A 272 -6.05 -11.38 1.67
CA GLN A 272 -7.32 -11.98 2.14
C GLN A 272 -8.34 -10.91 2.54
N ARG A 273 -7.90 -9.75 3.07
CA ARG A 273 -8.81 -8.64 3.43
C ARG A 273 -9.66 -8.14 2.25
N LEU A 274 -9.12 -8.17 1.03
CA LEU A 274 -9.77 -7.67 -0.17
C LEU A 274 -10.66 -8.74 -0.83
N GLU A 275 -10.47 -10.02 -0.46
CA GLU A 275 -11.04 -11.18 -1.14
C GLU A 275 -12.55 -11.08 -1.34
N SER A 276 -13.29 -10.76 -0.27
CA SER A 276 -14.76 -10.62 -0.33
C SER A 276 -15.22 -9.63 -1.40
N SER A 277 -14.55 -8.48 -1.50
CA SER A 277 -14.90 -7.40 -2.44
C SER A 277 -14.56 -7.76 -3.89
N LEU A 278 -13.48 -8.50 -4.11
CA LEU A 278 -13.05 -8.94 -5.45
C LEU A 278 -13.93 -10.08 -5.95
N LEU A 279 -14.28 -11.03 -5.08
CA LEU A 279 -15.23 -12.09 -5.39
C LEU A 279 -16.63 -11.56 -5.67
N ALA A 280 -17.07 -10.51 -4.96
CA ALA A 280 -18.36 -9.87 -5.23
C ALA A 280 -18.38 -9.14 -6.60
N ASP A 281 -17.28 -8.49 -6.99
CA ASP A 281 -17.13 -7.95 -8.36
C ASP A 281 -17.14 -9.07 -9.41
N LEU A 282 -16.47 -10.21 -9.14
CA LEU A 282 -16.49 -11.36 -10.04
C LEU A 282 -17.89 -11.96 -10.18
N ALA A 283 -18.63 -12.09 -9.09
CA ALA A 283 -20.04 -12.52 -9.09
C ALA A 283 -20.91 -11.58 -9.95
N TRP A 284 -20.70 -10.27 -9.83
CA TRP A 284 -21.37 -9.27 -10.65
C TRP A 284 -21.05 -9.41 -12.13
N CYS A 285 -19.78 -9.59 -12.49
CA CYS A 285 -19.40 -9.86 -13.87
C CYS A 285 -20.09 -11.11 -14.43
N HIS A 286 -20.13 -12.21 -13.69
CA HIS A 286 -20.83 -13.43 -14.13
C HIS A 286 -22.33 -13.20 -14.31
N ALA A 287 -22.97 -12.45 -13.40
CA ALA A 287 -24.39 -12.12 -13.50
C ALA A 287 -24.69 -11.32 -14.79
N GLN A 288 -23.87 -10.32 -15.09
CA GLN A 288 -23.99 -9.48 -16.29
C GLN A 288 -23.73 -10.23 -17.59
N LEU A 289 -22.92 -11.29 -17.55
CA LEU A 289 -22.67 -12.18 -18.68
C LEU A 289 -23.73 -13.29 -18.83
N GLY A 290 -24.81 -13.27 -18.04
CA GLY A 290 -25.87 -14.27 -18.07
C GLY A 290 -25.47 -15.62 -17.46
N ARG A 291 -24.35 -15.70 -16.74
CA ARG A 291 -23.80 -16.94 -16.16
C ARG A 291 -24.31 -17.13 -14.73
N ALA A 292 -25.61 -17.39 -14.60
CA ALA A 292 -26.32 -17.36 -13.32
C ALA A 292 -25.74 -18.29 -12.25
N ASP A 293 -25.35 -19.52 -12.59
CA ASP A 293 -24.81 -20.48 -11.60
C ASP A 293 -23.45 -20.03 -11.06
N GLN A 294 -22.58 -19.53 -11.93
CA GLN A 294 -21.28 -18.98 -11.53
C GLN A 294 -21.46 -17.72 -10.66
N ALA A 295 -22.41 -16.85 -11.02
CA ALA A 295 -22.74 -15.67 -10.23
C ALA A 295 -23.20 -16.06 -8.80
N ARG A 296 -24.09 -17.04 -8.65
CA ARG A 296 -24.54 -17.53 -7.34
C ARG A 296 -23.42 -18.16 -6.53
N HIS A 297 -22.57 -18.95 -7.19
CA HIS A 297 -21.45 -19.59 -6.54
C HIS A 297 -20.49 -18.53 -5.99
N MET A 298 -20.06 -17.58 -6.82
CA MET A 298 -19.15 -16.50 -6.41
C MET A 298 -19.78 -15.57 -5.37
N ALA A 299 -21.09 -15.29 -5.46
CA ALA A 299 -21.79 -14.51 -4.44
C ALA A 299 -21.74 -15.19 -3.06
N THR A 300 -21.96 -16.51 -3.02
CA THR A 300 -21.85 -17.31 -1.78
C THR A 300 -20.43 -17.25 -1.21
N VAL A 301 -19.41 -17.45 -2.04
CA VAL A 301 -18.01 -17.43 -1.59
C VAL A 301 -17.61 -16.02 -1.10
N ALA A 302 -18.05 -14.97 -1.80
CA ALA A 302 -17.82 -13.58 -1.40
C ALA A 302 -18.41 -13.26 -0.02
N GLU A 303 -19.64 -13.73 0.25
CA GLU A 303 -20.29 -13.57 1.55
C GLU A 303 -19.56 -14.36 2.65
N GLN A 304 -19.08 -15.57 2.36
CA GLN A 304 -18.31 -16.39 3.30
C GLN A 304 -16.93 -15.80 3.63
N ALA A 305 -16.34 -15.04 2.71
CA ALA A 305 -15.07 -14.34 2.91
C ALA A 305 -15.19 -13.09 3.80
N LEU A 306 -16.41 -12.68 4.19
CA LEU A 306 -16.60 -11.58 5.13
C LEU A 306 -16.22 -12.01 6.56
N THR A 307 -15.23 -11.34 7.12
CA THR A 307 -14.81 -11.49 8.52
C THR A 307 -14.98 -10.17 9.28
N PRO A 308 -14.97 -10.18 10.63
CA PRO A 308 -14.99 -8.95 11.41
C PRO A 308 -13.81 -8.00 11.13
N GLN A 309 -12.73 -8.50 10.52
CA GLN A 309 -11.54 -7.72 10.17
C GLN A 309 -11.67 -6.99 8.83
N VAL A 310 -12.67 -7.30 8.00
CA VAL A 310 -12.89 -6.60 6.72
C VAL A 310 -13.32 -5.16 7.01
N HIS A 311 -12.65 -4.22 6.36
CA HIS A 311 -12.88 -2.79 6.55
C HIS A 311 -14.24 -2.34 6.02
N HIS A 312 -14.75 -1.21 6.53
CA HIS A 312 -16.10 -0.74 6.22
C HIS A 312 -16.31 -0.42 4.73
N ASP A 313 -15.30 0.12 4.05
CA ASP A 313 -15.29 0.36 2.60
C ASP A 313 -15.39 -0.95 1.82
N ASP A 314 -14.53 -1.92 2.13
CA ASP A 314 -14.55 -3.24 1.47
C ASP A 314 -15.90 -3.95 1.73
N ARG A 315 -16.46 -3.87 2.95
CA ARG A 315 -17.79 -4.40 3.28
C ARG A 315 -18.91 -3.70 2.49
N GLY A 316 -18.83 -2.38 2.35
CA GLY A 316 -19.79 -1.58 1.60
C GLY A 316 -19.82 -1.97 0.13
N VAL A 317 -18.65 -2.18 -0.45
CA VAL A 317 -18.49 -2.70 -1.81
C VAL A 317 -19.07 -4.11 -1.93
N THR A 318 -18.66 -5.05 -1.07
CA THR A 318 -19.09 -6.45 -1.12
C THR A 318 -20.61 -6.54 -1.08
N HIS A 319 -21.24 -5.94 -0.07
CA HIS A 319 -22.69 -5.98 0.06
C HIS A 319 -23.40 -5.18 -1.05
N GLY A 320 -22.83 -4.07 -1.52
CA GLY A 320 -23.39 -3.32 -2.65
C GLY A 320 -23.46 -4.15 -3.92
N ARG A 321 -22.37 -4.87 -4.25
CA ARG A 321 -22.31 -5.78 -5.39
C ARG A 321 -23.22 -6.99 -5.23
N LEU A 322 -23.25 -7.61 -4.05
CA LEU A 322 -24.16 -8.74 -3.78
C LEU A 322 -25.62 -8.32 -3.93
N ALA A 323 -26.00 -7.11 -3.50
CA ALA A 323 -27.34 -6.58 -3.71
C ALA A 323 -27.70 -6.49 -5.22
N GLN A 324 -26.78 -6.00 -6.05
CA GLN A 324 -26.96 -5.95 -7.50
C GLN A 324 -27.06 -7.35 -8.13
N VAL A 325 -26.18 -8.28 -7.73
CA VAL A 325 -26.19 -9.67 -8.20
C VAL A 325 -27.52 -10.34 -7.90
N HIS A 326 -27.95 -10.33 -6.64
CA HIS A 326 -29.22 -10.95 -6.24
C HIS A 326 -30.43 -10.27 -6.90
N GLY A 327 -30.37 -8.94 -7.12
CA GLY A 327 -31.39 -8.22 -7.88
C GLY A 327 -31.51 -8.73 -9.32
N LEU A 328 -30.38 -8.89 -10.03
CA LEU A 328 -30.34 -9.38 -11.41
C LEU A 328 -30.81 -10.85 -11.51
N LEU A 329 -30.55 -11.65 -10.48
CA LEU A 329 -30.98 -13.04 -10.39
C LEU A 329 -32.44 -13.21 -9.92
N GLY A 330 -33.18 -12.13 -9.65
CA GLY A 330 -34.58 -12.17 -9.20
C GLY A 330 -34.77 -12.56 -7.72
N GLN A 331 -33.71 -12.50 -6.91
CA GLN A 331 -33.70 -12.90 -5.50
C GLN A 331 -33.93 -11.67 -4.60
N ALA A 332 -35.16 -11.15 -4.62
CA ALA A 332 -35.51 -9.85 -4.02
C ALA A 332 -35.19 -9.74 -2.52
N ALA A 333 -35.38 -10.81 -1.75
CA ALA A 333 -35.12 -10.80 -0.31
C ALA A 333 -33.63 -10.64 0.01
N ASP A 334 -32.76 -11.39 -0.68
CA ASP A 334 -31.31 -11.28 -0.51
C ASP A 334 -30.78 -9.95 -1.02
N ALA A 335 -31.31 -9.46 -2.14
CA ALA A 335 -30.97 -8.14 -2.66
C ALA A 335 -31.28 -7.03 -1.64
N ALA A 336 -32.46 -7.07 -1.00
CA ALA A 336 -32.86 -6.11 0.02
C ALA A 336 -32.00 -6.21 1.29
N ARG A 337 -31.68 -7.43 1.74
CA ARG A 337 -30.80 -7.69 2.89
C ARG A 337 -29.42 -7.10 2.66
N HIS A 338 -28.78 -7.41 1.54
CA HIS A 338 -27.46 -6.88 1.22
C HIS A 338 -27.47 -5.37 0.97
N ALA A 339 -28.52 -4.82 0.36
CA ALA A 339 -28.65 -3.37 0.22
C ALA A 339 -28.70 -2.66 1.58
N ALA A 340 -29.35 -3.25 2.59
CA ALA A 340 -29.36 -2.72 3.95
C ALA A 340 -27.97 -2.77 4.60
N GLN A 341 -27.26 -3.90 4.48
CA GLN A 341 -25.91 -4.06 5.00
C GLN A 341 -24.90 -3.12 4.31
N ALA A 342 -25.04 -2.91 3.00
CA ALA A 342 -24.23 -1.96 2.25
C ALA A 342 -24.42 -0.53 2.78
N ARG A 343 -25.67 -0.09 3.01
CA ARG A 343 -25.96 1.24 3.58
C ARG A 343 -25.34 1.42 4.97
N GLU A 344 -25.42 0.40 5.82
CA GLU A 344 -24.78 0.43 7.14
C GLU A 344 -23.25 0.56 7.04
N ALA A 345 -22.63 -0.25 6.19
CA ALA A 345 -21.19 -0.23 5.97
C ALA A 345 -20.72 1.12 5.40
N TRP A 346 -21.44 1.68 4.42
CA TRP A 346 -21.12 2.99 3.86
C TRP A 346 -21.31 4.13 4.87
N ALA A 347 -22.33 4.07 5.72
CA ALA A 347 -22.51 5.04 6.80
C ALA A 347 -21.35 4.98 7.80
N ALA A 348 -20.91 3.78 8.19
CA ALA A 348 -19.75 3.58 9.05
C ALA A 348 -18.45 4.11 8.40
N PHE A 349 -18.27 3.85 7.10
CA PHE A 349 -17.13 4.35 6.35
C PHE A 349 -17.13 5.89 6.25
N ALA A 350 -18.27 6.52 5.96
CA ALA A 350 -18.39 7.97 5.92
C ALA A 350 -18.08 8.62 7.29
N ALA A 351 -18.51 7.98 8.39
CA ALA A 351 -18.16 8.40 9.74
C ALA A 351 -16.65 8.29 9.99
N LEU A 352 -16.01 7.20 9.54
CA LEU A 352 -14.56 7.04 9.62
C LEU A 352 -13.81 8.11 8.81
N GLN A 353 -14.25 8.40 7.57
CA GLN A 353 -13.67 9.47 6.76
C GLN A 353 -13.78 10.85 7.45
N ALA A 354 -14.92 11.14 8.08
CA ALA A 354 -15.10 12.36 8.86
C ALA A 354 -14.13 12.43 10.06
N GLN A 355 -13.96 11.32 10.80
CA GLN A 355 -12.98 11.23 11.88
C GLN A 355 -11.55 11.45 11.38
N TRP A 356 -11.21 10.88 10.22
CA TRP A 356 -9.89 11.06 9.61
C TRP A 356 -9.61 12.49 9.19
N ARG A 357 -10.57 13.16 8.53
CA ARG A 357 -10.45 14.58 8.19
C ARG A 357 -10.22 15.43 9.44
N ALA A 358 -11.02 15.21 10.48
CA ALA A 358 -10.90 15.96 11.73
C ALA A 358 -9.55 15.71 12.42
N GLY A 359 -9.11 14.46 12.52
CA GLY A 359 -7.83 14.09 13.14
C GLY A 359 -6.62 14.62 12.37
N LEU A 360 -6.64 14.54 11.04
CA LEU A 360 -5.58 15.11 10.20
C LEU A 360 -5.53 16.64 10.32
N ALA A 361 -6.68 17.32 10.30
CA ALA A 361 -6.73 18.78 10.48
C ALA A 361 -6.22 19.21 11.86
N ALA A 362 -6.56 18.47 12.92
CA ALA A 362 -6.13 18.74 14.29
C ALA A 362 -4.64 18.42 14.54
N SER A 363 -4.00 17.61 13.68
CA SER A 363 -2.62 17.17 13.87
C SER A 363 -1.57 18.29 13.73
N GLY A 364 -1.92 19.39 13.06
CA GLY A 364 -0.98 20.46 12.73
C GLY A 364 0.12 20.07 11.73
N LEU A 365 0.08 18.87 11.15
CA LEU A 365 1.03 18.45 10.12
C LEU A 365 0.96 19.38 8.91
N GLN A 366 2.12 19.77 8.38
CA GLN A 366 2.24 20.59 7.18
C GLN A 366 3.22 19.93 6.19
N PRO A 367 2.92 19.98 4.88
CA PRO A 367 3.84 19.45 3.87
C PRO A 367 5.10 20.31 3.80
N SER A 368 6.26 19.67 3.73
CA SER A 368 7.57 20.34 3.63
C SER A 368 8.45 19.61 2.60
N ALA A 369 8.88 20.30 1.54
CA ALA A 369 9.63 19.71 0.42
C ALA A 369 11.14 19.99 0.46
#